data_AF-A0A235BSJ8-F1
#
_entry.id   AF-A0A235BSJ8-F1
#
_cell.length_a   1.000
_cell.length_b   1.000
_cell.length_c   1.000
_cell.angle_alpha   90.00
_cell.angle_beta   90.00
_cell.angle_gamma   90.00
#
_symmetry.space_group_name_H-M   'P 1'
#
loop_
_entity.id
_entity.type
_entity.pdbx_description
1 polymer ?
#
loop_
_entity_poly.entity_id
_entity_poly.type
_entity_poly.pdbx_seq_one_letter_code
_entity_poly.pdbx_strand_id
1 'polypeptide(L)'
;MVKENAHSEYSSILMTAEELLESLCLVRWHTAMRTYGNDHATLVGLLTDWWIGLDSSSNWVIDSGPAFGHRARGQGRGNCDLLLGHEGNAVGVVEVEGTRFSWCVEKIGHFFRAENPVFSHLRFGIILIYPVEPSGRGTEREVAELPWDDLVQKTQRVTRAYAGRNLALLYLRKRYVREQTAEARRINDYYRCVPTTVKGAVMVDGTLVAELNDLTAHG
;
A
#
# COMPACT_ATOMS: atom_id res chain seq x y z
N MET A 1 -10.29 -45.48 7.82
CA MET A 1 -10.05 -44.42 8.81
C MET A 1 -8.69 -43.81 8.49
N VAL A 2 -8.68 -42.90 7.51
CA VAL A 2 -7.47 -42.24 7.02
C VAL A 2 -7.19 -41.08 7.98
N LYS A 3 -6.06 -41.12 8.68
CA LYS A 3 -5.58 -39.97 9.43
C LYS A 3 -5.04 -38.98 8.41
N GLU A 4 -5.80 -37.92 8.15
CA GLU A 4 -5.35 -36.73 7.45
C GLU A 4 -4.23 -36.08 8.26
N ASN A 5 -2.99 -36.28 7.81
CA ASN A 5 -1.88 -35.41 8.16
C ASN A 5 -1.94 -34.18 7.25
N ALA A 6 -2.88 -33.27 7.52
CA ALA A 6 -3.10 -32.04 6.75
C ALA A 6 -2.52 -30.79 7.44
N HIS A 7 -1.35 -30.90 8.06
CA HIS A 7 -0.73 -29.77 8.78
C HIS A 7 0.76 -29.54 8.51
N SER A 8 1.34 -30.11 7.45
CA SER A 8 2.80 -30.04 7.24
C SER A 8 3.31 -29.44 5.92
N GLU A 9 2.45 -28.96 5.01
CA GLU A 9 2.91 -28.47 3.69
C GLU A 9 2.39 -27.07 3.27
N TYR A 10 1.90 -26.25 4.20
CA TYR A 10 1.58 -24.83 3.91
C TYR A 10 2.77 -23.87 4.14
N SER A 11 3.98 -24.39 4.34
CA SER A 11 5.12 -23.63 4.86
C SER A 11 6.04 -23.00 3.78
N SER A 12 5.70 -23.07 2.48
CA SER A 12 6.59 -22.59 1.41
C SER A 12 5.95 -21.62 0.40
N ILE A 13 4.77 -21.04 0.67
CA ILE A 13 4.08 -20.12 -0.26
C ILE A 13 3.64 -18.83 0.46
N LEU A 14 4.50 -18.28 1.32
CA LEU A 14 4.25 -16.97 1.90
C LEU A 14 5.53 -16.14 1.83
N MET A 15 5.44 -14.99 1.16
CA MET A 15 6.52 -14.01 1.13
C MET A 15 6.86 -13.59 2.56
N THR A 16 8.14 -13.69 2.89
CA THR A 16 8.76 -12.98 4.01
C THR A 16 8.54 -11.47 3.89
N ALA A 17 8.83 -10.72 4.95
CA ALA A 17 8.69 -9.27 4.92
C ALA A 17 9.61 -8.64 3.86
N GLU A 18 10.83 -9.16 3.75
CA GLU A 18 11.82 -8.77 2.77
C GLU A 18 11.36 -9.11 1.34
N GLU A 19 10.88 -10.33 1.09
CA GLU A 19 10.33 -10.71 -0.23
C GLU A 19 9.10 -9.89 -0.62
N LEU A 20 8.27 -9.49 0.35
CA LEU A 20 7.16 -8.57 0.10
C LEU A 20 7.68 -7.21 -0.38
N LEU A 21 8.70 -6.65 0.28
CA LEU A 21 9.26 -5.37 -0.11
C LEU A 21 10.00 -5.46 -1.46
N GLU A 22 10.76 -6.53 -1.69
CA GLU A 22 11.45 -6.80 -2.94
C GLU A 22 10.47 -6.98 -4.11
N SER A 23 9.39 -7.72 -3.91
CA SER A 23 8.38 -7.91 -4.95
C SER A 23 7.67 -6.59 -5.31
N LEU A 24 7.53 -5.65 -4.38
CA LEU A 24 6.98 -4.31 -4.66
C LEU A 24 7.88 -3.45 -5.56
N CYS A 25 9.15 -3.83 -5.74
CA CYS A 25 10.02 -3.26 -6.78
C CYS A 25 9.56 -3.61 -8.20
N LEU A 26 8.79 -4.69 -8.37
CA LEU A 26 8.28 -5.16 -9.66
C LEU A 26 7.03 -4.41 -10.12
N VAL A 27 6.40 -3.63 -9.24
CA VAL A 27 5.29 -2.75 -9.63
C VAL A 27 5.77 -1.80 -10.73
N ARG A 28 4.94 -1.57 -11.74
CA ARG A 28 5.27 -0.70 -12.89
C ARG A 28 5.24 0.79 -12.52
N TRP A 29 6.09 1.21 -11.60
CA TRP A 29 6.18 2.60 -11.11
C TRP A 29 6.47 3.60 -12.22
N HIS A 30 7.19 3.18 -13.27
CA HIS A 30 7.41 4.00 -14.46
C HIS A 30 6.09 4.41 -15.14
N THR A 31 5.03 3.59 -15.06
CA THR A 31 3.70 3.96 -15.55
C THR A 31 3.13 5.11 -14.73
N ALA A 32 3.20 5.06 -13.39
CA ALA A 32 2.77 6.18 -12.53
C ALA A 32 3.55 7.46 -12.83
N MET A 33 4.87 7.37 -13.06
CA MET A 33 5.73 8.51 -13.40
C MET A 33 5.38 9.15 -14.76
N ARG A 34 4.74 8.39 -15.66
CA ARG A 34 4.32 8.86 -16.99
C ARG A 34 2.83 9.22 -17.07
N THR A 35 2.06 8.91 -16.03
CA THR A 35 0.64 9.28 -15.90
C THR A 35 0.53 10.62 -15.18
N TYR A 36 -0.19 11.58 -15.77
CA TYR A 36 -0.34 12.90 -15.17
C TYR A 36 -1.55 12.94 -14.25
N GLY A 37 -1.39 13.58 -13.10
CA GLY A 37 -2.31 13.47 -11.99
C GLY A 37 -2.01 12.24 -11.13
N ASN A 38 -1.90 11.07 -11.77
CA ASN A 38 -1.60 9.77 -11.14
C ASN A 38 -2.37 9.61 -9.82
N ASP A 39 -3.69 9.51 -9.98
CA ASP A 39 -4.64 9.47 -8.88
C ASP A 39 -4.65 8.15 -8.14
N HIS A 40 -5.42 8.14 -7.06
CA HIS A 40 -5.72 6.98 -6.25
C HIS A 40 -6.01 5.74 -7.09
N ALA A 41 -6.89 5.86 -8.09
CA ALA A 41 -7.27 4.76 -8.97
C ALA A 41 -6.10 4.22 -9.81
N THR A 42 -5.23 5.11 -10.31
CA THR A 42 -4.00 4.69 -11.03
C THR A 42 -3.12 3.82 -10.14
N LEU A 43 -2.89 4.23 -8.90
CA LEU A 43 -2.01 3.53 -7.97
C LEU A 43 -2.62 2.21 -7.49
N VAL A 44 -3.92 2.19 -7.22
CA VAL A 44 -4.69 0.97 -6.94
C VAL A 44 -4.55 -0.02 -8.11
N GLY A 45 -4.74 0.45 -9.35
CA GLY A 45 -4.61 -0.39 -10.54
C GLY A 45 -3.22 -1.02 -10.71
N LEU A 46 -2.16 -0.27 -10.40
CA LEU A 46 -0.78 -0.78 -10.46
C LEU A 46 -0.50 -1.85 -9.40
N LEU A 47 -1.05 -1.70 -8.20
CA LEU A 47 -0.93 -2.70 -7.14
C LEU A 47 -1.78 -3.94 -7.42
N THR A 48 -2.96 -3.78 -8.04
CA THR A 48 -3.76 -4.90 -8.54
C THR A 48 -3.00 -5.70 -9.59
N ASP A 49 -2.46 -5.02 -10.60
CA ASP A 49 -1.66 -5.62 -11.68
C ASP A 49 -0.42 -6.34 -11.15
N TRP A 50 0.29 -5.73 -10.20
CA TRP A 50 1.42 -6.35 -9.52
C TRP A 50 1.02 -7.66 -8.83
N TRP A 51 -0.01 -7.62 -7.96
CA TRP A 51 -0.38 -8.80 -7.18
C TRP A 51 -0.82 -9.96 -8.08
N ILE A 52 -1.68 -9.69 -9.06
CA ILE A 52 -2.12 -10.70 -10.03
C ILE A 52 -0.93 -11.19 -10.87
N GLY A 53 0.00 -10.30 -11.22
CA GLY A 53 1.18 -10.63 -12.01
C GLY A 53 2.18 -11.56 -11.31
N LEU A 54 2.21 -11.61 -9.97
CA LEU A 54 3.08 -12.54 -9.23
C LEU A 54 2.68 -14.01 -9.44
N ASP A 55 1.38 -14.30 -9.54
CA ASP A 55 0.84 -15.60 -9.93
C ASP A 55 -0.59 -15.44 -10.44
N SER A 56 -0.75 -15.35 -11.76
CA SER A 56 -2.06 -15.11 -12.39
C SER A 56 -3.05 -16.26 -12.24
N SER A 57 -2.61 -17.44 -11.79
CA SER A 57 -3.48 -18.62 -11.62
C SER A 57 -4.09 -18.71 -10.23
N SER A 58 -3.40 -18.20 -9.22
CA SER A 58 -3.79 -18.34 -7.81
C SER A 58 -4.12 -17.01 -7.15
N ASN A 59 -3.52 -15.90 -7.60
CA ASN A 59 -3.75 -14.59 -7.01
C ASN A 59 -5.01 -13.93 -7.54
N TRP A 60 -5.76 -13.31 -6.65
CA TRP A 60 -6.94 -12.52 -6.97
C TRP A 60 -7.01 -11.25 -6.11
N VAL A 61 -7.83 -10.30 -6.55
CA VAL A 61 -8.04 -9.03 -5.88
C VAL A 61 -9.52 -8.73 -5.80
N ILE A 62 -9.99 -8.21 -4.67
CA ILE A 62 -11.27 -7.52 -4.56
C ILE A 62 -10.98 -6.03 -4.42
N ASP A 63 -11.39 -5.25 -5.41
CA ASP A 63 -11.42 -3.78 -5.34
C ASP A 63 -12.53 -3.37 -4.38
N SER A 64 -12.22 -2.46 -3.45
CA SER A 64 -13.13 -1.98 -2.42
C SER A 64 -13.60 -3.11 -1.50
N GLY A 65 -12.65 -3.84 -0.92
CA GLY A 65 -12.86 -5.04 -0.12
C GLY A 65 -13.85 -4.89 1.05
N PRO A 66 -14.32 -6.02 1.63
CA PRO A 66 -15.30 -6.02 2.71
C PRO A 66 -14.85 -5.15 3.90
N ALA A 67 -15.83 -4.61 4.63
CA ALA A 67 -15.54 -3.79 5.80
C ALA A 67 -15.01 -4.62 6.97
N PHE A 68 -14.03 -4.11 7.73
CA PHE A 68 -13.57 -4.74 8.98
C PHE A 68 -14.61 -4.70 10.12
N GLY A 69 -15.66 -3.87 9.98
CA GLY A 69 -16.70 -3.70 10.99
C GLY A 69 -18.10 -3.91 10.42
N HIS A 70 -18.75 -5.00 10.82
CA HIS A 70 -20.18 -5.22 10.66
C HIS A 70 -20.82 -5.29 12.06
N ARG A 71 -21.59 -4.26 12.43
CA ARG A 71 -22.68 -4.31 13.43
C ARG A 71 -22.49 -3.86 14.90
N ALA A 72 -21.43 -3.18 15.33
CA ALA A 72 -21.43 -2.51 16.65
C ALA A 72 -21.17 -1.00 16.55
N ARG A 73 -22.04 -0.18 17.15
CA ARG A 73 -21.79 1.26 17.36
C ARG A 73 -20.46 1.41 18.11
N GLY A 74 -19.52 2.16 17.54
CA GLY A 74 -18.25 2.50 18.20
C GLY A 74 -17.02 1.67 17.81
N GLN A 75 -17.14 0.62 16.98
CA GLN A 75 -15.97 -0.20 16.57
C GLN A 75 -15.24 0.30 15.31
N GLY A 76 -15.70 1.40 14.71
CA GLY A 76 -15.20 1.88 13.42
C GLY A 76 -15.72 1.02 12.25
N ARG A 77 -15.86 1.62 11.08
CA ARG A 77 -16.21 0.94 9.84
C ARG A 77 -15.34 1.50 8.72
N GLY A 78 -14.80 0.64 7.88
CA GLY A 78 -14.03 1.03 6.70
C GLY A 78 -13.78 -0.16 5.79
N ASN A 79 -13.83 0.10 4.49
CA ASN A 79 -13.41 -0.82 3.44
C ASN A 79 -11.95 -0.56 3.11
N CYS A 80 -11.18 -1.57 2.72
CA CYS A 80 -9.85 -1.37 2.17
C CYS A 80 -9.95 -1.02 0.69
N ASP A 81 -8.91 -0.37 0.15
CA ASP A 81 -8.86 -0.13 -1.29
C ASP A 81 -8.74 -1.46 -2.04
N LEU A 82 -7.87 -2.36 -1.57
CA LEU A 82 -7.78 -3.72 -2.10
C LEU A 82 -7.73 -4.76 -0.98
N LEU A 83 -8.46 -5.86 -1.19
CA LEU A 83 -8.21 -7.12 -0.51
C LEU A 83 -7.47 -8.05 -1.47
N LEU A 84 -6.26 -8.46 -1.09
CA LEU A 84 -5.41 -9.34 -1.86
C LEU A 84 -5.62 -10.76 -1.39
N GLY A 85 -5.89 -11.66 -2.32
CA GLY A 85 -6.08 -13.07 -2.02
C GLY A 85 -5.18 -13.98 -2.83
N HIS A 86 -4.97 -15.16 -2.29
CA HIS A 86 -4.22 -16.26 -2.87
C HIS A 86 -5.03 -17.53 -2.66
N GLU A 87 -5.29 -18.25 -3.75
CA GLU A 87 -6.18 -19.41 -3.80
C GLU A 87 -7.56 -19.10 -3.18
N GLY A 88 -7.94 -19.74 -2.08
CA GLY A 88 -9.23 -19.54 -1.42
C GLY A 88 -9.24 -18.46 -0.34
N ASN A 89 -8.12 -17.81 -0.05
CA ASN A 89 -7.94 -17.02 1.18
C ASN A 89 -7.53 -15.57 0.91
N ALA A 90 -8.04 -14.64 1.72
CA ALA A 90 -7.51 -13.28 1.76
C ALA A 90 -6.23 -13.25 2.60
N VAL A 91 -5.14 -12.75 2.02
CA VAL A 91 -3.79 -12.77 2.61
C VAL A 91 -3.21 -11.38 2.82
N GLY A 92 -3.69 -10.37 2.11
CA GLY A 92 -3.19 -9.00 2.20
C GLY A 92 -4.29 -7.96 2.13
N VAL A 93 -4.04 -6.79 2.73
CA VAL A 93 -4.89 -5.59 2.57
C VAL A 93 -4.05 -4.43 2.07
N VAL A 94 -4.62 -3.60 1.21
CA VAL A 94 -3.95 -2.41 0.67
C VAL A 94 -4.77 -1.17 0.97
N GLU A 95 -4.05 -0.12 1.33
CA GLU A 95 -4.57 1.23 1.44
C GLU A 95 -3.68 2.18 0.64
N VAL A 96 -4.30 3.01 -0.17
CA VAL A 96 -3.67 4.08 -0.95
C VAL A 96 -4.22 5.39 -0.41
N GLU A 97 -3.37 6.33 0.01
CA GLU A 97 -3.87 7.53 0.69
C GLU A 97 -3.05 8.78 0.37
N GLY A 98 -3.77 9.86 0.04
CA GLY A 98 -3.20 11.13 -0.36
C GLY A 98 -3.15 12.21 0.72
N THR A 99 -3.95 12.07 1.78
CA THR A 99 -4.25 13.16 2.72
C THR A 99 -4.33 12.71 4.17
N ARG A 100 -4.85 11.51 4.45
CA ARG A 100 -5.14 11.01 5.81
C ARG A 100 -4.18 9.88 6.23
N PHE A 101 -2.89 10.06 5.99
CA PHE A 101 -1.85 9.03 6.17
C PHE A 101 -1.86 8.35 7.54
N SER A 102 -2.04 9.12 8.63
CA SER A 102 -2.06 8.56 9.98
C SER A 102 -3.26 7.64 10.22
N TRP A 103 -4.43 8.03 9.71
CA TRP A 103 -5.63 7.21 9.81
C TRP A 103 -5.51 5.94 8.98
N CYS A 104 -4.86 6.02 7.81
CA CYS A 104 -4.58 4.86 6.96
C CYS A 104 -3.73 3.79 7.69
N VAL A 105 -2.69 4.21 8.42
CA VAL A 105 -1.90 3.29 9.27
C VAL A 105 -2.75 2.62 10.34
N GLU A 106 -3.59 3.38 11.05
CA GLU A 106 -4.49 2.85 12.08
C GLU A 106 -5.54 1.88 11.49
N LYS A 107 -6.05 2.20 10.29
CA LYS A 107 -7.06 1.42 9.58
C LYS A 107 -6.57 0.02 9.23
N ILE A 108 -5.32 -0.14 8.79
CA ILE A 108 -4.74 -1.48 8.59
C ILE A 108 -4.71 -2.28 9.89
N GLY A 109 -4.39 -1.63 11.01
CA GLY A 109 -4.50 -2.27 12.33
C GLY A 109 -5.92 -2.77 12.64
N HIS A 110 -6.96 -2.10 12.15
CA HIS A 110 -8.33 -2.58 12.28
C HIS A 110 -8.64 -3.84 11.45
N PHE A 111 -8.03 -3.99 10.28
CA PHE A 111 -8.13 -5.23 9.49
C PHE A 111 -7.41 -6.38 10.19
N PHE A 112 -6.21 -6.15 10.73
CA PHE A 112 -5.45 -7.20 11.43
C PHE A 112 -6.16 -7.75 12.66
N ARG A 113 -6.95 -6.93 13.36
CA ARG A 113 -7.75 -7.37 14.53
C ARG A 113 -9.16 -7.83 14.19
N ALA A 114 -9.58 -7.75 12.93
CA ALA A 114 -10.97 -7.97 12.56
C ALA A 114 -11.38 -9.43 12.83
N GLU A 115 -12.51 -9.62 13.49
CA GLU A 115 -13.04 -10.95 13.81
C GLU A 115 -13.79 -11.60 12.63
N ASN A 116 -14.00 -10.86 11.54
CA ASN A 116 -14.65 -11.40 10.35
C ASN A 116 -13.78 -12.53 9.76
N PRO A 117 -14.33 -13.76 9.58
CA PRO A 117 -13.57 -14.91 9.10
C PRO A 117 -12.80 -14.70 7.79
N VAL A 118 -13.28 -13.79 6.93
CA VAL A 118 -12.60 -13.41 5.68
C VAL A 118 -11.17 -12.93 5.94
N PHE A 119 -10.91 -12.28 7.09
CA PHE A 119 -9.61 -11.71 7.43
C PHE A 119 -8.73 -12.61 8.30
N SER A 120 -9.19 -13.81 8.66
CA SER A 120 -8.45 -14.73 9.55
C SER A 120 -7.09 -15.15 8.97
N HIS A 121 -7.00 -15.17 7.64
CA HIS A 121 -5.79 -15.51 6.89
C HIS A 121 -4.94 -14.31 6.48
N LEU A 122 -5.31 -13.08 6.82
CA LEU A 122 -4.44 -11.92 6.55
C LEU A 122 -3.05 -12.15 7.12
N ARG A 123 -2.01 -11.75 6.40
CA ARG A 123 -0.60 -11.88 6.78
C ARG A 123 0.12 -10.55 6.70
N PHE A 124 -0.27 -9.72 5.74
CA PHE A 124 0.38 -8.44 5.54
C PHE A 124 -0.60 -7.32 5.19
N GLY A 125 -0.11 -6.09 5.32
CA GLY A 125 -0.75 -4.89 4.81
C GLY A 125 0.24 -4.09 3.95
N ILE A 126 -0.28 -3.32 3.02
CA ILE A 126 0.49 -2.37 2.22
C ILE A 126 -0.17 -1.01 2.35
N ILE A 127 0.63 -0.01 2.70
CA ILE A 127 0.21 1.39 2.73
C ILE A 127 1.01 2.12 1.68
N LEU A 128 0.34 2.68 0.68
CA LEU A 128 0.95 3.57 -0.30
C LEU A 128 0.47 4.99 -0.06
N ILE A 129 1.38 5.83 0.40
CA ILE A 129 1.11 7.27 0.59
C ILE A 129 1.71 8.09 -0.54
N TYR A 130 1.04 9.19 -0.87
CA TYR A 130 1.53 10.14 -1.85
C TYR A 130 0.99 11.54 -1.53
N PRO A 131 1.69 12.61 -1.94
CA PRO A 131 1.17 13.96 -1.79
C PRO A 131 0.22 14.27 -2.97
N VAL A 132 -0.93 14.88 -2.69
CA VAL A 132 -1.96 15.14 -3.71
C VAL A 132 -1.73 16.49 -4.42
N GLU A 133 -1.44 17.54 -3.66
CA GLU A 133 -1.38 18.90 -4.19
C GLU A 133 -0.14 19.65 -3.71
N PRO A 134 0.38 20.58 -4.53
CA PRO A 134 1.46 21.46 -4.13
C PRO A 134 0.91 22.60 -3.27
N SER A 135 1.56 22.88 -2.15
CA SER A 135 1.28 24.02 -1.29
C SER A 135 2.06 25.26 -1.75
N GLY A 136 1.80 26.44 -1.16
CA GLY A 136 2.48 27.70 -1.50
C GLY A 136 1.77 28.54 -2.57
N ARG A 137 2.41 29.62 -3.04
CA ARG A 137 1.85 30.55 -4.03
C ARG A 137 2.82 30.82 -5.18
N GLY A 138 2.29 30.96 -6.40
CA GLY A 138 3.09 31.33 -7.58
C GLY A 138 4.36 30.48 -7.76
N THR A 139 5.52 31.14 -7.69
CA THR A 139 6.85 30.54 -7.83
C THR A 139 7.41 29.95 -6.53
N GLU A 140 6.61 29.82 -5.49
CA GLU A 140 6.98 29.14 -4.25
C GLU A 140 6.22 27.82 -4.09
N ARG A 141 5.47 27.40 -5.12
CA ARG A 141 4.74 26.15 -5.05
C ARG A 141 5.66 24.95 -5.06
N GLU A 142 5.43 24.08 -4.10
CA GLU A 142 6.21 22.86 -3.86
C GLU A 142 5.31 21.74 -3.33
N VAL A 143 5.78 20.52 -3.50
CA VAL A 143 5.15 19.34 -2.91
C VAL A 143 5.84 19.09 -1.58
N ALA A 144 5.09 19.15 -0.48
CA ALA A 144 5.65 18.88 0.84
C ALA A 144 6.11 17.41 0.95
N GLU A 145 7.29 17.20 1.53
CA GLU A 145 7.70 15.87 1.97
C GLU A 145 6.76 15.37 3.06
N LEU A 146 6.41 14.09 3.01
CA LEU A 146 5.61 13.47 4.05
C LEU A 146 6.46 13.18 5.30
N PRO A 147 5.87 13.19 6.51
CA PRO A 147 6.60 12.96 7.75
C PRO A 147 6.98 11.47 7.89
N TRP A 148 7.95 11.02 7.09
CA TRP A 148 8.33 9.60 6.95
C TRP A 148 8.63 8.93 8.29
N ASP A 149 9.44 9.56 9.14
CA ASP A 149 9.84 8.98 10.42
C ASP A 149 8.65 8.78 11.37
N ASP A 150 7.69 9.72 11.39
CA ASP A 150 6.46 9.57 12.18
C ASP A 150 5.60 8.40 11.64
N LEU A 151 5.52 8.26 10.32
CA LEU A 151 4.77 7.17 9.70
C LEU A 151 5.43 5.81 9.94
N VAL A 152 6.76 5.74 9.88
CA VAL A 152 7.53 4.55 10.26
C VAL A 152 7.25 4.18 11.72
N GLN A 153 7.32 5.14 12.64
CA GLN A 153 7.03 4.89 14.06
C GLN A 153 5.58 4.42 14.29
N LYS A 154 4.60 5.01 13.59
CA LYS A 154 3.19 4.58 13.67
C LYS A 154 3.01 3.16 13.15
N THR A 155 3.63 2.83 12.03
CA THR A 155 3.60 1.49 11.45
C THR A 155 4.29 0.45 12.35
N GLN A 156 5.39 0.81 13.01
CA GLN A 156 6.02 -0.03 14.03
C GLN A 156 5.07 -0.27 15.22
N ARG A 157 4.34 0.75 15.69
CA ARG A 157 3.34 0.56 16.77
C ARG A 157 2.23 -0.41 16.36
N VAL A 158 1.74 -0.33 15.13
CA VAL A 158 0.72 -1.25 14.61
C VAL A 158 1.25 -2.68 14.55
N THR A 159 2.41 -2.92 13.94
CA THR A 159 2.97 -4.27 13.82
C THR A 159 3.35 -4.88 15.17
N ARG A 160 3.79 -4.06 16.15
CA ARG A 160 4.00 -4.52 17.54
C ARG A 160 2.72 -5.02 18.20
N ALA A 161 1.57 -4.40 17.90
CA ALA A 161 0.29 -4.76 18.49
C ALA A 161 -0.30 -6.05 17.87
N TYR A 162 0.12 -6.42 16.65
CA TYR A 162 -0.41 -7.54 15.89
C TYR A 162 0.74 -8.44 15.42
N ALA A 163 1.28 -9.24 16.34
CA ALA A 163 2.46 -10.05 16.10
C ALA A 163 2.28 -11.03 14.92
N GLY A 164 3.35 -11.25 14.15
CA GLY A 164 3.35 -12.10 12.96
C GLY A 164 2.62 -11.49 11.75
N ARG A 165 2.32 -10.19 11.79
CA ARG A 165 1.78 -9.43 10.64
C ARG A 165 2.85 -8.49 10.10
N ASN A 166 3.01 -8.52 8.78
CA ASN A 166 3.95 -7.65 8.08
C ASN A 166 3.23 -6.38 7.63
N LEU A 167 3.89 -5.24 7.68
CA LEU A 167 3.32 -4.00 7.12
C LEU A 167 4.35 -3.29 6.26
N ALA A 168 4.08 -3.24 4.97
CA ALA A 168 4.86 -2.46 4.01
C ALA A 168 4.31 -1.03 3.95
N LEU A 169 5.21 -0.06 4.07
CA LEU A 169 4.94 1.36 3.89
C LEU A 169 5.69 1.85 2.65
N LEU A 170 4.96 2.34 1.67
CA LEU A 170 5.48 2.91 0.44
C LEU A 170 5.16 4.39 0.38
N TYR A 171 6.11 5.21 -0.03
CA TYR A 171 5.94 6.63 -0.28
C TYR A 171 6.31 6.96 -1.72
N LEU A 172 5.32 7.37 -2.50
CA LEU A 172 5.51 7.89 -3.85
C LEU A 172 5.84 9.39 -3.77
N ARG A 173 7.13 9.71 -3.90
CA ARG A 173 7.60 11.10 -3.94
C ARG A 173 7.16 11.77 -5.23
N LYS A 174 6.58 12.96 -5.12
CA LYS A 174 6.25 13.79 -6.28
C LYS A 174 6.99 15.11 -6.21
N ARG A 175 7.23 15.72 -7.37
CA ARG A 175 7.69 17.10 -7.48
C ARG A 175 6.68 17.93 -8.28
N TYR A 176 6.59 19.20 -7.95
CA TYR A 176 5.83 20.16 -8.77
C TYR A 176 6.64 20.58 -9.99
N VAL A 177 6.07 20.43 -11.18
CA VAL A 177 6.68 20.81 -12.46
C VAL A 177 5.97 22.03 -13.01
N ARG A 178 6.67 23.17 -13.05
CA ARG A 178 6.12 24.45 -13.53
C ARG A 178 6.05 24.53 -15.04
N GLU A 179 7.07 24.01 -15.69
CA GLU A 179 7.23 24.15 -17.13
C GLU A 179 6.38 23.13 -17.89
N GLN A 180 5.83 23.63 -18.99
CA GLN A 180 4.87 23.04 -19.90
C GLN A 180 4.84 21.52 -19.97
N THR A 181 3.64 21.00 -20.20
CA THR A 181 3.46 19.93 -21.17
C THR A 181 1.98 19.85 -21.58
N ALA A 182 1.64 20.19 -22.82
CA ALA A 182 0.28 20.21 -23.38
C ALA A 182 -0.76 21.10 -22.64
N GLU A 183 -1.74 21.62 -23.38
CA GLU A 183 -2.80 22.46 -22.81
C GLU A 183 -3.58 21.76 -21.69
N ALA A 184 -3.82 20.45 -21.84
CA ALA A 184 -4.55 19.64 -20.87
C ALA A 184 -3.95 19.70 -19.45
N ARG A 185 -2.61 19.80 -19.30
CA ARG A 185 -1.95 19.82 -17.99
C ARG A 185 -1.89 21.20 -17.37
N ARG A 186 -2.30 22.24 -18.11
CA ARG A 186 -2.38 23.60 -17.57
C ARG A 186 -3.65 23.85 -16.76
N ILE A 187 -4.68 23.03 -16.98
CA ILE A 187 -6.02 23.19 -16.41
C ILE A 187 -6.03 23.03 -14.88
N ASN A 188 -5.22 22.10 -14.35
CA ASN A 188 -5.18 21.82 -12.91
C ASN A 188 -3.73 21.52 -12.47
N ASP A 189 -3.29 22.13 -11.36
CA ASP A 189 -1.96 21.90 -10.76
C ASP A 189 -1.75 20.46 -10.31
N TYR A 190 -2.84 19.73 -10.09
CA TYR A 190 -2.81 18.29 -9.88
C TYR A 190 -2.01 17.56 -10.98
N TYR A 191 -2.21 17.94 -12.25
CA TYR A 191 -1.49 17.36 -13.39
C TYR A 191 -0.02 17.78 -13.49
N ARG A 192 0.42 18.67 -12.60
CA ARG A 192 1.79 19.19 -12.54
C ARG A 192 2.59 18.56 -11.40
N CYS A 193 1.99 17.69 -10.59
CA CYS A 193 2.70 16.89 -9.60
C CYS A 193 3.11 15.56 -10.23
N VAL A 194 4.40 15.41 -10.52
CA VAL A 194 4.92 14.23 -11.23
C VAL A 194 5.68 13.34 -10.25
N PRO A 195 5.38 12.03 -10.20
CA PRO A 195 6.15 11.09 -9.40
C PRO A 195 7.61 11.03 -9.82
N THR A 196 8.51 10.81 -8.86
CA THR A 196 9.97 10.85 -9.06
C THR A 196 10.63 9.57 -8.61
N THR A 197 10.37 9.15 -7.38
CA THR A 197 10.88 7.90 -6.81
C THR A 197 9.82 7.27 -5.90
N VAL A 198 10.02 6.00 -5.59
CA VAL A 198 9.29 5.30 -4.53
C VAL A 198 10.28 4.97 -3.43
N LYS A 199 9.97 5.41 -2.22
CA LYS A 199 10.61 4.95 -0.99
C LYS A 199 9.77 3.82 -0.40
N GLY A 200 10.40 2.81 0.18
CA GLY A 200 9.70 1.67 0.79
C GLY A 200 10.31 1.28 2.12
N ALA A 201 9.52 0.75 3.04
CA ALA A 201 9.96 0.11 4.26
C ALA A 201 9.02 -1.03 4.59
N VAL A 202 9.52 -2.06 5.27
CA VAL A 202 8.69 -3.15 5.80
C VAL A 202 9.00 -3.38 7.26
N MET A 203 7.95 -3.58 8.05
CA MET A 203 8.04 -3.76 9.48
C MET A 203 7.37 -5.06 9.91
N VAL A 204 7.96 -5.69 10.93
CA VAL A 204 7.48 -6.90 11.58
C VAL A 204 7.64 -6.73 13.09
N ASP A 205 6.60 -7.01 13.85
CA ASP A 205 6.60 -6.99 15.32
C ASP A 205 7.19 -5.69 15.95
N GLY A 206 7.01 -4.56 15.26
CA GLY A 206 7.52 -3.26 15.68
C GLY A 206 8.99 -2.99 15.37
N THR A 207 9.61 -3.82 14.53
CA THR A 207 10.98 -3.67 14.04
C THR A 207 10.96 -3.31 12.55
N LEU A 208 11.84 -2.39 12.13
CA LEU A 208 12.11 -2.14 10.72
C LEU A 208 13.03 -3.26 10.21
N VAL A 209 12.56 -4.03 9.23
CA VAL A 209 13.27 -5.22 8.74
C VAL A 209 14.05 -4.93 7.46
N ALA A 210 13.43 -4.18 6.54
CA ALA A 210 14.09 -3.72 5.32
C ALA A 210 13.58 -2.33 4.91
N GLU A 211 14.42 -1.58 4.19
CA GLU A 211 14.11 -0.26 3.65
C GLU A 211 14.68 -0.13 2.23
N LEU A 212 13.91 0.50 1.35
CA LEU A 212 14.28 0.89 0.00
C LEU A 212 14.29 2.41 -0.06
N ASN A 213 15.48 3.01 -0.23
CA ASN A 213 15.61 4.46 -0.15
C ASN A 213 15.08 5.18 -1.39
N ASP A 214 15.35 4.63 -2.58
CA ASP A 214 14.81 5.16 -3.84
C ASP A 214 14.77 4.05 -4.89
N LEU A 215 13.57 3.66 -5.31
CA LEU A 215 13.36 3.03 -6.60
C LEU A 215 13.32 4.14 -7.65
N THR A 216 14.50 4.52 -8.15
CA THR A 216 14.60 5.21 -9.43
C THR A 216 14.22 4.21 -10.50
N ALA A 217 13.27 4.56 -11.37
CA ALA A 217 12.90 3.71 -12.49
C ALA A 217 14.12 3.51 -13.40
N HIS A 218 14.88 2.45 -13.18
CA HIS A 218 15.68 1.83 -14.22
C HIS A 218 14.71 0.98 -15.04
N GLY A 219 14.09 1.65 -16.02
CA GLY A 219 13.54 0.97 -17.19
C GLY A 219 14.67 0.64 -18.16
#